data_AF-A0A925JVT8-F1
#
_entry.id   AF-A0A925JVT8-F1
#
_cell.length_a   1.000
_cell.length_b   1.000
_cell.length_c   1.000
_cell.angle_alpha   90.00
_cell.angle_beta   90.00
_cell.angle_gamma   90.00
#
_symmetry.space_group_name_H-M   'P 1'
#
loop_
_entity.id
_entity.type
_entity.pdbx_description
1 polymer ?
#
loop_
_entity_poly.entity_id
_entity_poly.type
_entity_poly.pdbx_seq_one_letter_code
_entity_poly.pdbx_strand_id
1 'polypeptide(L)'
;MKNSVLTTRGWTLLILAAVLVAAGTLNFAQRITHTPPPTDGVEWVQTPQGVVAASVEPNSAAGRKGVFGIMPGDRLLAIGEQQKPDMVVSASDVQIYLEEAKVGGGV
;
A
#
# COMPACT_ATOMS: atom_id res chain seq x y z
N MET A 1 -16.89 25.99 45.74
CA MET A 1 -16.08 25.17 44.80
C MET A 1 -17.05 24.38 43.94
N LYS A 2 -16.97 24.48 42.61
CA LYS A 2 -17.95 23.91 41.68
C LYS A 2 -17.69 22.40 41.58
N ASN A 3 -18.59 21.57 42.08
CA ASN A 3 -18.44 20.12 42.06
C ASN A 3 -18.33 19.66 40.60
N SER A 4 -17.20 19.04 40.25
CA SER A 4 -16.97 18.49 38.91
C SER A 4 -18.06 17.46 38.60
N VAL A 5 -18.85 17.73 37.57
CA VAL A 5 -19.95 16.85 37.12
C VAL A 5 -19.42 15.63 36.34
N LEU A 6 -18.12 15.62 36.03
CA LEU A 6 -17.41 14.54 35.34
C LEU A 6 -16.83 13.59 36.38
N THR A 7 -17.43 12.40 36.47
CA THR A 7 -16.88 11.25 37.19
C THR A 7 -15.58 10.76 36.53
N THR A 8 -14.77 9.99 37.25
CA THR A 8 -13.52 9.40 36.73
C THR A 8 -13.71 8.72 35.37
N ARG A 9 -14.83 8.01 35.18
CA ARG A 9 -15.18 7.37 33.90
C ARG A 9 -15.37 8.38 32.76
N GLY A 10 -15.98 9.53 33.04
CA GLY A 10 -16.14 10.61 32.06
C GLY A 10 -14.80 11.19 31.63
N TRP A 11 -13.87 11.40 32.57
CA TRP A 11 -12.50 11.82 32.27
C TRP A 11 -11.74 10.78 31.45
N THR A 12 -11.87 9.49 31.79
CA THR A 12 -11.26 8.40 31.01
C THR A 12 -11.75 8.42 29.56
N LEU A 13 -13.06 8.59 29.34
CA LEU A 13 -13.63 8.65 28.00
C LEU A 13 -13.16 9.89 27.22
N LEU A 14 -13.08 11.05 27.86
CA LEU A 14 -12.58 12.27 27.23
C LEU A 14 -11.10 12.15 26.82
N ILE A 15 -10.27 11.58 27.69
CA ILE A 15 -8.86 11.35 27.39
C ILE A 15 -8.73 10.34 26.23
N LEU A 16 -9.48 9.24 26.26
CA LEU A 16 -9.46 8.25 25.19
C LEU A 16 -9.92 8.86 23.85
N ALA A 17 -10.98 9.64 23.86
CA ALA A 17 -11.46 10.35 22.68
C ALA A 17 -10.40 11.31 22.13
N ALA A 18 -9.75 12.09 23.00
CA ALA A 18 -8.67 13.00 22.59
C ALA A 18 -7.49 12.26 21.96
N VAL A 19 -7.08 11.11 22.52
CA VAL A 19 -6.01 10.26 21.95
C VAL A 19 -6.41 9.73 20.57
N LEU A 20 -7.63 9.22 20.42
CA LEU A 20 -8.12 8.70 19.14
C LEU A 20 -8.20 9.80 18.07
N VAL A 21 -8.66 11.00 18.44
CA VAL A 21 -8.68 12.15 17.53
C VAL A 21 -7.26 12.52 17.10
N ALA A 22 -6.31 12.61 18.04
CA ALA A 22 -4.91 12.91 17.72
C ALA A 22 -4.26 11.85 16.82
N ALA A 23 -4.52 10.57 17.07
CA ALA A 23 -4.03 9.48 16.22
C ALA A 23 -4.64 9.54 14.82
N GLY A 24 -5.95 9.83 14.73
CA GLY A 24 -6.67 9.97 13.47
C GLY A 24 -6.16 11.16 12.64
N THR A 25 -5.97 12.32 13.26
CA THR A 25 -5.43 13.50 12.57
C THR A 25 -4.01 13.28 12.09
N LEU A 26 -3.16 12.62 12.88
CA LEU A 26 -1.80 12.27 12.47
C LEU A 26 -1.79 11.30 11.28
N ASN A 27 -2.61 10.24 11.33
CA ASN A 27 -2.71 9.28 10.23
C ASN A 27 -3.19 9.97 8.92
N PHE A 28 -4.17 10.85 9.03
CA PHE A 28 -4.70 11.59 7.90
C PHE A 28 -3.67 12.58 7.33
N ALA A 29 -2.96 13.32 8.20
CA ALA A 29 -1.90 14.23 7.79
C ALA A 29 -0.79 13.49 7.04
N GLN A 30 -0.36 12.32 7.54
CA GLN A 30 0.63 11.47 6.86
C GLN A 30 0.16 11.06 5.46
N ARG A 31 -1.11 10.67 5.30
CA ARG A 31 -1.67 10.28 3.99
C ARG A 31 -1.75 11.43 2.99
N ILE A 32 -1.93 12.67 3.46
CA ILE A 32 -1.96 13.84 2.57
C ILE A 32 -0.55 14.29 2.18
N THR A 33 0.42 14.19 3.09
CA THR A 33 1.76 14.74 2.86
C THR A 33 2.75 13.76 2.23
N HIS A 34 2.45 12.47 2.23
CA HIS A 34 3.32 11.46 1.63
C HIS A 34 2.66 10.88 0.39
N THR A 35 3.37 10.96 -0.74
CA THR A 35 3.02 10.18 -1.93
C THR A 35 3.19 8.71 -1.57
N PRO A 36 2.18 7.85 -1.79
CA PRO A 36 2.33 6.43 -1.60
C PRO A 36 3.45 5.89 -2.52
N PRO A 37 4.12 4.79 -2.15
CA PRO A 37 5.10 4.18 -3.01
C PRO A 37 4.48 3.87 -4.39
N PRO A 38 5.27 3.94 -5.48
CA PRO A 38 4.87 3.50 -6.81
C PRO A 38 4.18 2.14 -6.76
N THR A 39 3.05 2.02 -7.43
CA THR A 39 2.30 0.75 -7.52
C THR A 39 1.80 0.53 -8.94
N ASP A 40 1.86 -0.73 -9.39
CA ASP A 40 1.17 -1.24 -10.58
C ASP A 40 -0.28 -1.66 -10.29
N GLY A 41 -0.69 -1.60 -9.01
CA GLY A 41 -1.97 -2.04 -8.46
C GLY A 41 -2.10 -3.55 -8.31
N VAL A 42 -0.99 -4.27 -8.12
CA VAL A 42 -0.97 -5.70 -7.77
C VAL A 42 -0.31 -5.87 -6.41
N GLU A 43 -0.92 -6.70 -5.57
CA GLU A 43 -0.29 -7.17 -4.34
C GLU A 43 0.55 -8.43 -4.66
N TRP A 44 1.85 -8.23 -4.78
CA TRP A 44 2.80 -9.32 -5.02
C TRP A 44 3.22 -9.97 -3.70
N VAL A 45 3.06 -11.29 -3.61
CA VAL A 45 3.44 -12.06 -2.41
C VAL A 45 4.45 -13.14 -2.73
N GLN A 46 5.40 -13.35 -1.82
CA GLN A 46 6.32 -14.47 -1.90
C GLN A 46 5.61 -15.77 -1.50
N THR A 47 5.66 -16.76 -2.38
CA THR A 47 5.16 -18.12 -2.13
C THR A 47 6.28 -19.15 -2.34
N PRO A 48 6.12 -20.41 -1.91
CA PRO A 48 7.04 -21.49 -2.28
C PRO A 48 7.20 -21.68 -3.79
N GLN A 49 6.23 -21.20 -4.57
CA GLN A 49 6.23 -21.25 -6.01
C GLN A 49 6.86 -20.00 -6.65
N GLY A 50 7.25 -18.99 -5.87
CA GLY A 50 7.79 -17.72 -6.36
C GLY A 50 6.85 -16.56 -6.11
N VAL A 51 7.00 -15.48 -6.87
CA VAL A 51 6.22 -14.24 -6.69
C VAL A 51 4.88 -14.35 -7.40
N VAL A 52 3.78 -14.23 -6.65
CA VAL A 52 2.41 -14.44 -7.15
C VAL A 52 1.56 -13.21 -6.87
N ALA A 53 0.66 -12.88 -7.79
CA ALA A 53 -0.36 -11.86 -7.59
C ALA A 53 -1.41 -12.37 -6.60
N ALA A 54 -1.40 -11.87 -5.36
CA ALA A 54 -2.42 -12.20 -4.35
C ALA A 54 -3.75 -11.49 -4.64
N SER A 55 -3.67 -10.19 -4.92
CA SER A 55 -4.82 -9.36 -5.28
C SER A 55 -4.43 -8.40 -6.40
N VAL A 56 -5.42 -8.01 -7.21
CA VAL A 56 -5.22 -7.11 -8.36
C VAL A 56 -6.34 -6.08 -8.36
N GLU A 57 -5.98 -4.80 -8.38
CA GLU A 57 -6.92 -3.71 -8.53
C GLU A 57 -7.42 -3.64 -9.99
N PRO A 58 -8.71 -3.83 -10.29
CA PRO A 58 -9.19 -4.00 -11.67
C PRO A 58 -8.93 -2.82 -12.63
N ASN A 59 -8.75 -1.61 -12.09
CA ASN A 59 -8.56 -0.39 -12.86
C ASN A 59 -7.10 0.11 -12.88
N SER A 60 -6.18 -0.63 -12.25
CA SER A 60 -4.76 -0.29 -12.21
C SER A 60 -4.06 -0.53 -13.54
N ALA A 61 -2.79 -0.12 -13.63
CA ALA A 61 -1.97 -0.32 -14.82
C ALA A 61 -1.89 -1.81 -15.20
N ALA A 62 -1.66 -2.68 -14.20
CA ALA A 62 -1.55 -4.12 -14.40
C ALA A 62 -2.92 -4.83 -14.51
N GLY A 63 -3.91 -4.40 -13.72
CA GLY A 63 -5.21 -5.09 -13.63
C GLY A 63 -6.16 -4.78 -14.78
N ARG A 64 -5.98 -3.66 -15.48
CA ARG A 64 -6.87 -3.27 -16.58
C ARG A 64 -6.87 -4.33 -17.68
N LYS A 65 -8.04 -4.94 -17.91
CA LYS A 65 -8.26 -5.92 -18.98
C LYS A 65 -7.93 -5.30 -20.34
N GLY A 66 -7.20 -6.06 -21.17
CA GLY A 66 -6.78 -5.65 -22.51
C GLY A 66 -5.45 -4.86 -22.55
N VAL A 67 -4.83 -4.56 -21.41
CA VAL A 67 -3.46 -4.04 -21.33
C VAL A 67 -2.51 -5.17 -20.89
N PHE A 68 -2.39 -5.39 -19.58
CA PHE A 68 -1.72 -6.56 -19.02
C PHE A 68 -2.73 -7.62 -18.58
N GLY A 69 -3.83 -7.19 -17.94
CA GLY A 69 -4.91 -8.08 -17.55
C GLY A 69 -4.49 -9.13 -16.53
N ILE A 70 -3.56 -8.78 -15.63
CA ILE A 70 -3.09 -9.66 -14.56
C ILE A 70 -4.27 -10.09 -13.67
N MET A 71 -4.29 -11.35 -13.28
CA MET A 71 -5.31 -11.92 -12.41
C MET A 71 -4.69 -12.45 -11.11
N PRO A 72 -5.47 -12.52 -10.02
CA PRO A 72 -5.05 -13.23 -8.82
C PRO A 72 -4.62 -14.67 -9.15
N GLY A 73 -3.44 -15.07 -8.66
CA GLY A 73 -2.81 -16.35 -8.93
C GLY A 73 -1.77 -16.34 -10.05
N ASP A 74 -1.69 -15.27 -10.86
CA ASP A 74 -0.64 -15.13 -11.87
C ASP A 74 0.74 -15.05 -11.21
N ARG A 75 1.74 -15.63 -11.87
CA ARG A 75 3.12 -15.64 -11.37
C ARG A 75 3.98 -14.64 -12.12
N LEU A 76 4.69 -13.82 -11.37
CA LEU A 76 5.72 -12.93 -11.89
C LEU A 76 7.03 -13.68 -12.01
N LEU A 77 7.53 -13.79 -13.24
CA LEU A 77 8.77 -14.51 -13.54
C LEU A 77 9.95 -13.55 -13.73
N ALA A 78 9.71 -12.41 -14.36
CA ALA A 78 10.74 -11.45 -14.70
C ALA A 78 10.14 -10.05 -14.89
N ILE A 79 10.94 -9.02 -14.62
CA ILE A 79 10.64 -7.60 -14.90
C ILE A 79 11.82 -7.01 -15.67
N GLY A 80 11.53 -6.17 -16.66
CA GLY A 80 12.54 -5.42 -17.38
C GLY A 80 12.10 -5.09 -18.80
N GLU A 81 13.00 -4.49 -19.56
CA GLU A 81 12.76 -4.22 -20.98
C GLU A 81 12.77 -5.51 -21.80
N GLN A 82 12.04 -5.53 -22.93
CA GLN A 82 11.81 -6.72 -23.75
C GLN A 82 13.07 -7.51 -24.14
N GLN A 83 14.25 -6.88 -24.15
CA GLN A 83 15.49 -7.48 -24.61
C GLN A 83 16.36 -8.05 -23.47
N LYS A 84 16.15 -7.62 -22.22
CA LYS A 84 16.92 -8.07 -21.05
C LYS A 84 16.07 -8.00 -19.77
N PRO A 85 15.09 -8.91 -19.60
CA PRO A 85 14.32 -8.96 -18.38
C PRO A 85 15.14 -9.65 -17.27
N ASP A 86 15.09 -9.08 -16.07
CA ASP A 86 15.69 -9.66 -14.88
C ASP A 86 14.69 -10.58 -14.20
N MET A 87 15.17 -11.76 -13.76
CA MET A 87 14.31 -12.71 -13.04
C MET A 87 13.94 -12.17 -11.67
N VAL A 88 12.65 -12.19 -11.36
CA VAL A 88 12.15 -11.80 -10.05
C VAL A 88 12.19 -13.02 -9.13
N VAL A 89 12.99 -12.94 -8.08
CA VAL A 89 13.12 -14.00 -7.07
C VAL A 89 12.47 -13.63 -5.75
N SER A 90 12.32 -12.32 -5.49
CA SER A 90 11.66 -11.77 -4.31
C SER A 90 10.53 -10.82 -4.68
N ALA A 91 9.41 -10.90 -3.96
CA ALA A 91 8.33 -9.93 -4.09
C ALA A 91 8.77 -8.49 -3.80
N SER A 92 9.82 -8.30 -2.98
CA SER A 92 10.39 -6.98 -2.69
C SER A 92 11.08 -6.35 -3.91
N ASP A 93 11.55 -7.14 -4.86
CA ASP A 93 12.24 -6.65 -6.06
C ASP A 93 11.29 -5.82 -6.93
N VAL A 94 9.99 -6.14 -6.90
CA VAL A 94 8.97 -5.43 -7.69
C VAL A 94 8.95 -3.94 -7.36
N GLN A 95 9.06 -3.59 -6.08
CA GLN A 95 9.05 -2.19 -5.65
C GLN A 95 10.24 -1.41 -6.22
N ILE A 96 11.41 -2.04 -6.30
CA ILE A 96 12.63 -1.45 -6.85
C ILE A 96 12.41 -1.09 -8.33
N TYR A 97 11.85 -2.01 -9.11
CA TYR A 97 11.57 -1.76 -10.53
C TYR A 97 10.48 -0.69 -10.74
N LEU A 98 9.45 -0.65 -9.90
CA LEU A 98 8.41 0.37 -9.98
C LEU A 98 8.95 1.78 -9.65
N GLU A 99 9.87 1.86 -8.69
CA GLU A 99 10.59 3.09 -8.35
C GLU A 99 11.53 3.55 -9.47
N GLU A 100 12.32 2.63 -10.04
CA GLU A 100 13.21 2.91 -11.17
C GLU A 100 12.42 3.40 -12.40
N ALA A 101 11.29 2.77 -12.68
CA ALA A 101 10.38 3.15 -13.77
C ALA A 101 9.58 4.43 -13.47
N LYS A 102 9.72 5.01 -12.26
CA LYS A 102 9.02 6.24 -11.81
C LYS A 102 7.50 6.15 -11.93
N VAL A 103 6.94 4.95 -11.75
CA VAL A 103 5.49 4.71 -11.83
C VAL A 103 4.79 5.57 -10.77
N GLY A 104 3.75 6.32 -11.14
CA GLY A 104 3.03 7.19 -10.19
C GLY A 104 3.68 8.55 -9.92
N GLY A 105 4.75 8.94 -10.63
CA GLY A 105 5.22 10.34 -10.66
C GLY A 105 6.44 10.64 -9.80
N GLY A 106 7.51 9.84 -9.94
CA GLY A 106 8.83 10.11 -9.35
C GLY A 106 9.64 11.22 -10.07
N VAL A 107 9.02 12.39 -10.27
CA VAL A 107 9.56 13.77 -10.24
C VAL A 107 8.40 14.75 -10.19
#